data_AF-A0A656QDZ3-F1
#
_entry.id   AF-A0A656QDZ3-F1
#
_cell.length_a   1.000
_cell.length_b   1.000
_cell.length_c   1.000
_cell.angle_alpha   90.00
_cell.angle_beta   90.00
_cell.angle_gamma   90.00
#
_symmetry.space_group_name_H-M   'P 1'
#
loop_
_entity.id
_entity.type
_entity.pdbx_description
1 polymer ?
#
loop_
_entity_poly.entity_id
_entity_poly.type
_entity_poly.pdbx_seq_one_letter_code
_entity_poly.pdbx_strand_id
1 'polypeptide(L)'
;MPSDALLITNRAVAVVLPKQPFVDWINRADPAPDPQRPVLFDEARDDPNTFLIPCGGDDVIESAEKWINRNWQTIFEQMLDDWYTDDALWPQKRSLKLFREWCEVRLHGTVFDCSHEPIQIDLGPA
;
A
#
# COMPACT_ATOMS: atom_id res chain seq x y z
N MET A 1 25.77 0.35 -14.38
CA MET A 1 24.37 -0.10 -14.42
C MET A 1 24.35 -1.45 -15.10
N PRO A 2 23.55 -2.43 -14.65
CA PRO A 2 23.29 -3.62 -15.46
C PRO A 2 22.80 -3.15 -16.84
N SER A 3 23.19 -3.84 -17.91
CA SER A 3 22.93 -3.42 -19.30
C SER A 3 21.44 -3.31 -19.65
N ASP A 4 20.55 -3.80 -18.78
CA ASP A 4 19.17 -4.15 -19.13
C ASP A 4 18.11 -3.36 -18.32
N ALA A 5 18.53 -2.50 -17.39
CA ALA A 5 17.61 -1.76 -16.51
C ALA A 5 17.13 -0.44 -17.16
N LEU A 6 15.82 -0.30 -17.35
CA LEU A 6 15.18 0.87 -17.97
C LEU A 6 14.62 1.84 -16.92
N LEU A 7 15.06 3.09 -16.94
CA LEU A 7 14.53 4.13 -16.06
C LEU A 7 13.06 4.44 -16.40
N ILE A 8 12.18 4.36 -15.41
CA ILE A 8 10.76 4.70 -15.51
C ILE A 8 10.56 6.14 -15.02
N THR A 9 9.97 7.00 -15.85
CA THR A 9 9.81 8.44 -15.58
C THR A 9 8.37 8.88 -15.31
N ASN A 10 7.40 8.02 -15.63
CA ASN A 10 5.97 8.28 -15.50
C ASN A 10 5.31 7.51 -14.35
N ARG A 11 6.10 6.78 -13.56
CA ARG A 11 5.62 6.00 -12.42
C ARG A 11 6.60 6.07 -11.26
N ALA A 12 6.04 6.06 -10.06
CA ALA A 12 6.76 5.96 -8.81
C ALA A 12 6.27 4.72 -8.06
N VAL A 13 7.09 4.22 -7.13
CA VAL A 13 6.67 3.18 -6.20
C VAL A 13 6.22 3.83 -4.90
N ALA A 14 5.04 3.46 -4.42
CA ALA A 14 4.53 3.80 -3.10
C ALA A 14 4.44 2.54 -2.26
N VAL A 15 5.26 2.43 -1.22
CA VAL A 15 5.18 1.37 -0.22
C VAL A 15 4.36 1.90 0.95
N VAL A 16 3.29 1.20 1.32
CA VAL A 16 2.39 1.60 2.39
C VAL A 16 2.50 0.60 3.52
N LEU A 17 3.01 1.07 4.67
CA LEU A 17 3.28 0.22 5.81
C LEU A 17 2.30 0.51 6.94
N PRO A 18 1.77 -0.52 7.63
CA PRO A 18 0.94 -0.30 8.79
C PRO A 18 1.76 0.30 9.94
N LYS A 19 1.19 1.29 10.61
CA LYS A 19 1.64 1.79 11.91
C LYS A 19 0.93 0.99 13.01
N GLN A 20 1.38 1.17 14.25
CA GLN A 20 0.82 0.46 15.41
C GLN A 20 -0.72 0.51 15.49
N PRO A 21 -1.40 1.66 15.26
CA PRO A 21 -2.86 1.69 15.32
C PRO A 21 -3.58 0.76 14.32
N PHE A 22 -2.97 0.53 13.16
CA PHE A 22 -3.48 -0.42 12.16
C PHE A 22 -3.31 -1.85 12.69
N VAL A 23 -2.15 -2.19 13.24
CA VAL A 23 -1.88 -3.51 13.85
C VAL A 23 -2.80 -3.79 15.03
N ASP A 24 -3.06 -2.78 15.86
CA ASP A 24 -4.01 -2.91 16.94
C ASP A 24 -5.44 -3.14 16.41
N TRP A 25 -5.80 -2.55 15.26
CA TRP A 25 -7.07 -2.82 14.61
C TRP A 25 -7.14 -4.24 14.07
N ILE A 26 -6.09 -4.73 13.39
CA ILE A 26 -6.03 -6.11 12.89
C ILE A 26 -6.40 -7.08 14.01
N ASN A 27 -5.71 -6.99 15.15
CA ASN A 27 -5.93 -7.89 16.28
C ASN A 27 -7.31 -7.73 16.95
N ARG A 28 -7.88 -6.52 16.98
CA ARG A 28 -9.20 -6.27 17.59
C ARG A 28 -10.38 -6.66 16.69
N ALA A 29 -10.19 -6.60 15.38
CA ALA A 29 -11.24 -6.90 14.40
C ALA A 29 -11.39 -8.40 14.14
N ASP A 30 -10.43 -9.22 14.58
CA ASP A 30 -10.49 -10.67 14.44
C ASP A 30 -11.77 -11.24 15.07
N PRO A 31 -12.65 -11.92 14.31
CA PRO A 31 -13.84 -12.55 14.85
C PRO A 31 -13.55 -13.78 15.72
N ALA A 32 -12.34 -14.34 15.65
CA ALA A 32 -11.91 -15.52 16.40
C ALA A 32 -10.46 -15.38 16.92
N PRO A 33 -10.18 -14.40 17.80
CA PRO A 33 -8.81 -14.08 18.20
C PRO A 33 -8.16 -15.21 18.99
N ASP A 34 -6.90 -15.51 18.66
CA ASP A 34 -6.02 -16.36 19.48
C ASP A 34 -5.11 -15.48 20.35
N PRO A 35 -5.35 -15.39 21.68
CA PRO A 35 -4.54 -14.58 22.57
C PRO A 35 -3.06 -15.00 22.65
N GLN A 36 -2.73 -16.23 22.26
CA GLN A 36 -1.34 -16.71 22.24
C GLN A 36 -0.59 -16.35 20.96
N ARG A 37 -1.32 -15.93 19.91
CA ARG A 37 -0.74 -15.62 18.61
C ARG A 37 -1.34 -14.34 18.00
N PRO A 38 -1.14 -13.17 18.63
CA PRO A 38 -1.49 -11.92 18.00
C PRO A 38 -0.57 -11.63 16.81
N VAL A 39 -1.09 -10.88 15.84
CA VAL A 39 -0.28 -10.31 14.76
C VAL A 39 0.67 -9.28 15.36
N LEU A 40 1.97 -9.47 15.12
CA LEU A 40 3.01 -8.58 15.63
C LEU A 40 3.27 -7.40 14.69
N PHE A 41 3.82 -6.32 15.23
CA PHE A 41 4.11 -5.12 14.44
C PHE A 41 5.05 -5.37 13.26
N ASP A 42 6.14 -6.12 13.50
CA ASP A 42 7.10 -6.45 12.45
C ASP A 42 6.52 -7.44 11.44
N GLU A 43 5.69 -8.38 11.91
CA GLU A 43 4.98 -9.35 11.04
C GLU A 43 4.03 -8.62 10.07
N ALA A 44 3.24 -7.67 10.56
CA ALA A 44 2.36 -6.87 9.72
C ALA A 44 3.10 -5.99 8.69
N ARG A 45 4.42 -5.84 8.82
CA ARG A 45 5.27 -5.00 7.96
C ARG A 45 6.23 -5.81 7.08
N ASP A 46 6.22 -7.14 7.21
CA ASP A 46 7.17 -8.03 6.50
C ASP A 46 6.93 -8.03 4.99
N ASP A 47 5.65 -8.02 4.58
CA ASP A 47 5.22 -7.91 3.17
C ASP A 47 4.21 -6.77 2.99
N PRO A 48 4.67 -5.51 2.87
CA PRO A 48 3.79 -4.36 2.82
C PRO A 48 3.15 -4.16 1.44
N ASN A 49 1.93 -3.63 1.44
CA ASN A 49 1.27 -3.19 0.21
C ASN A 49 2.14 -2.21 -0.58
N THR A 50 2.43 -2.57 -1.82
CA THR A 50 3.29 -1.79 -2.70
C THR A 50 2.58 -1.49 -4.00
N PHE A 51 2.53 -0.20 -4.36
CA PHE A 51 1.77 0.30 -5.50
C PHE A 51 2.71 0.95 -6.51
N LEU A 52 2.54 0.60 -7.78
CA LEU A 52 3.13 1.34 -8.89
C LEU A 52 2.14 2.44 -9.31
N ILE A 53 2.43 3.69 -8.94
CA ILE A 53 1.50 4.82 -9.07
C ILE A 53 1.95 5.76 -10.19
N PRO A 54 1.01 6.44 -10.89
CA PRO A 54 1.39 7.43 -11.88
C PRO A 54 2.03 8.65 -11.21
N CYS A 55 3.11 9.13 -11.83
CA CYS A 55 3.78 10.36 -11.44
C CYS A 55 4.34 11.05 -12.70
N GLY A 56 4.86 12.24 -12.55
CA GLY A 56 5.52 12.97 -13.65
C GLY A 56 5.55 14.46 -13.39
N GLY A 57 6.15 15.19 -14.35
CA GLY A 57 6.51 16.59 -14.18
C GLY A 57 7.90 16.75 -13.56
N ASP A 58 8.24 17.99 -13.21
CA ASP A 58 9.59 18.34 -12.74
C ASP A 58 9.88 17.82 -11.31
N ASP A 59 8.85 17.68 -10.47
CA ASP A 59 8.94 17.08 -9.13
C ASP A 59 8.08 15.80 -9.05
N VAL A 60 8.75 14.67 -9.20
CA VAL A 60 8.14 13.33 -9.16
C VAL A 60 7.53 13.02 -7.80
N ILE A 61 8.17 13.44 -6.70
CA ILE A 61 7.71 13.12 -5.34
C ILE A 61 6.47 13.94 -5.00
N GLU A 62 6.47 15.24 -5.28
CA GLU A 62 5.29 16.09 -5.07
C GLU A 62 4.09 15.59 -5.90
N SER A 63 4.33 15.17 -7.14
CA SER A 63 3.33 14.57 -8.04
C SER A 63 2.74 13.29 -7.45
N ALA A 64 3.60 12.40 -6.95
CA ALA A 64 3.21 11.16 -6.28
C ALA A 64 2.42 11.42 -4.98
N GLU A 65 2.83 12.38 -4.14
CA GLU A 65 2.10 12.76 -2.92
C GLU A 65 0.69 13.27 -3.23
N LYS A 66 0.55 14.11 -4.26
CA LYS A 66 -0.76 14.58 -4.74
C LYS A 66 -1.64 13.42 -5.19
N TRP A 67 -1.05 12.43 -5.87
CA TRP A 67 -1.78 11.24 -6.28
C TRP A 67 -2.23 10.40 -5.08
N ILE A 68 -1.35 10.13 -4.10
CA ILE A 68 -1.72 9.43 -2.86
C ILE A 68 -2.87 10.16 -2.14
N ASN A 69 -2.79 11.48 -2.01
CA ASN A 69 -3.83 12.26 -1.33
C ASN A 69 -5.19 12.22 -2.03
N ARG A 70 -5.22 12.01 -3.35
CA ARG A 70 -6.46 11.86 -4.12
C ARG A 70 -7.01 10.43 -4.07
N ASN A 71 -6.14 9.44 -3.95
CA ASN A 71 -6.49 8.01 -4.07
C ASN A 71 -6.34 7.26 -2.73
N TRP A 72 -6.19 7.97 -1.61
CA TRP A 72 -5.96 7.39 -0.28
C TRP A 72 -7.01 6.35 0.09
N GLN A 73 -8.26 6.54 -0.34
CA GLN A 73 -9.35 5.65 0.03
C GLN A 73 -9.16 4.27 -0.60
N THR A 74 -8.89 4.19 -1.90
CA THR A 74 -8.61 2.92 -2.60
C THR A 74 -7.41 2.20 -1.99
N ILE A 75 -6.35 2.95 -1.69
CA ILE A 75 -5.15 2.39 -1.06
C ILE A 75 -5.47 1.83 0.32
N PHE A 76 -6.21 2.59 1.14
CA PHE A 76 -6.55 2.18 2.49
C PHE A 76 -7.49 0.99 2.50
N GLU A 77 -8.48 0.96 1.60
CA GLU A 77 -9.41 -0.16 1.46
C GLU A 77 -8.69 -1.43 1.00
N GLN A 78 -7.71 -1.34 0.08
CA GLN A 78 -6.86 -2.49 -0.26
C GLN A 78 -6.11 -3.02 0.97
N MET A 79 -5.53 -2.15 1.79
CA MET A 79 -4.85 -2.59 3.01
C MET A 79 -5.81 -3.28 3.98
N LEU A 80 -7.06 -2.83 4.10
CA LEU A 80 -8.04 -3.44 5.01
C LEU A 80 -8.49 -4.81 4.48
N ASP A 81 -8.71 -4.91 3.18
CA ASP A 81 -9.16 -6.13 2.48
C ASP A 81 -8.16 -7.28 2.59
N ASP A 82 -6.86 -6.97 2.52
CA ASP A 82 -5.78 -7.95 2.67
C ASP A 82 -5.80 -8.66 4.04
N TRP A 83 -6.39 -8.04 5.07
CA TRP A 83 -6.53 -8.65 6.40
C TRP A 83 -7.91 -9.26 6.60
N TYR A 84 -8.97 -8.53 6.23
CA TYR A 84 -10.35 -8.99 6.39
C TYR A 84 -11.17 -8.59 5.17
N THR A 85 -11.68 -9.57 4.42
CA THR A 85 -12.52 -9.31 3.23
C THR A 85 -13.96 -8.91 3.59
N ASP A 86 -14.38 -9.09 4.85
CA ASP A 86 -15.68 -8.64 5.35
C ASP A 86 -15.61 -7.15 5.72
N ASP A 87 -16.23 -6.31 4.91
CA ASP A 87 -16.23 -4.85 5.07
C ASP A 87 -16.95 -4.37 6.34
N ALA A 88 -17.76 -5.23 6.97
CA ALA A 88 -18.38 -4.96 8.26
C ALA A 88 -17.33 -4.86 9.40
N LEU A 89 -16.18 -5.53 9.25
CA LEU A 89 -15.07 -5.50 10.22
C LEU A 89 -14.19 -4.25 10.05
N TRP A 90 -14.34 -3.52 8.94
CA TRP A 90 -13.54 -2.34 8.66
C TRP A 90 -13.95 -1.14 9.52
N PRO A 91 -13.05 -0.16 9.71
CA PRO A 91 -13.43 1.12 10.31
C PRO A 91 -14.54 1.77 9.49
N GLN A 92 -15.70 2.03 10.09
CA GLN A 92 -16.87 2.57 9.37
C GLN A 92 -16.69 4.05 8.96
N LYS A 93 -15.88 4.81 9.70
CA LYS A 93 -15.55 6.21 9.39
C LYS A 93 -14.14 6.33 8.84
N ARG A 94 -13.94 5.94 7.59
CA ARG A 94 -12.65 6.10 6.89
C ARG A 94 -12.47 7.56 6.47
N SER A 95 -11.26 8.08 6.68
CA SER A 95 -10.90 9.43 6.26
C SER A 95 -9.41 9.49 5.95
N LEU A 96 -8.99 10.48 5.14
CA LEU A 96 -7.58 10.73 4.86
C LEU A 96 -6.76 10.92 6.14
N LYS A 97 -7.36 11.51 7.18
CA LYS A 97 -6.72 11.66 8.50
C LYS A 97 -6.46 10.29 9.13
N LEU A 98 -7.46 9.41 9.17
CA LEU A 98 -7.31 8.06 9.72
C LEU A 98 -6.25 7.27 8.95
N PHE A 99 -6.27 7.33 7.61
CA PHE A 99 -5.24 6.72 6.77
C PHE A 99 -3.84 7.20 7.14
N ARG A 100 -3.62 8.50 7.31
CA ARG A 100 -2.30 9.04 7.70
C ARG A 100 -1.89 8.66 9.13
N GLU A 101 -2.85 8.50 10.03
CA GLU A 101 -2.59 8.03 11.40
C GLU A 101 -2.20 6.55 11.43
N TRP A 102 -2.81 5.75 10.55
CA TRP A 102 -2.66 4.30 10.55
C TRP A 102 -1.57 3.80 9.59
N CYS A 103 -1.21 4.58 8.59
CA CYS A 103 -0.29 4.16 7.55
C CYS A 103 0.90 5.12 7.42
N GLU A 104 2.06 4.55 7.14
CA GLU A 104 3.26 5.23 6.67
C GLU A 104 3.34 5.03 5.15
N VAL A 105 3.53 6.11 4.38
CA VAL A 105 3.72 6.03 2.93
C VAL A 105 5.15 6.39 2.61
N ARG A 106 5.87 5.48 1.96
CA ARG A 106 7.24 5.70 1.45
C ARG A 106 7.19 5.79 -0.06
N LEU A 107 7.65 6.91 -0.60
CA LEU A 107 7.63 7.19 -2.04
C LEU A 107 9.03 7.06 -2.63
N HIS A 108 9.10 6.39 -3.77
CA HIS A 108 10.32 6.17 -4.53
C HIS A 108 10.10 6.61 -5.98
N GLY A 109 10.64 7.78 -6.34
CA GLY A 109 10.50 8.35 -7.68
C GLY A 109 11.47 7.80 -8.73
N THR A 110 12.56 7.17 -8.30
CA THR A 110 13.53 6.54 -9.20
C THR A 110 13.27 5.05 -9.25
N VAL A 111 12.65 4.59 -10.33
CA VAL A 111 12.29 3.20 -10.55
C VAL A 111 13.00 2.70 -11.80
N PHE A 112 13.63 1.53 -11.69
CA PHE A 112 14.23 0.85 -12.84
C PHE A 112 13.43 -0.42 -13.10
N ASP A 113 12.87 -0.54 -14.30
CA ASP A 113 12.31 -1.80 -14.77
C ASP A 113 13.47 -2.69 -15.24
N CYS A 114 13.61 -3.84 -14.59
CA CYS A 114 14.64 -4.82 -14.87
C CYS A 114 14.14 -5.96 -15.76
N SER A 115 12.92 -5.84 -16.30
CA SER A 115 12.32 -6.80 -17.22
C SER A 115 12.22 -6.22 -18.63
N HIS A 116 12.31 -7.09 -19.63
CA HIS A 116 11.98 -6.77 -21.02
C HIS A 116 10.54 -7.14 -21.39
N GLU A 117 9.87 -7.92 -20.54
CA GLU A 117 8.48 -8.32 -20.74
C GLU A 117 7.54 -7.19 -20.29
N PRO A 118 6.43 -6.96 -21.02
CA PRO A 118 5.44 -6.00 -20.58
C PRO A 118 4.82 -6.44 -19.25
N ILE A 119 4.48 -5.47 -18.39
CA ILE A 119 3.77 -5.73 -17.14
C ILE A 119 2.43 -6.40 -17.47
N GLN A 120 2.22 -7.58 -16.90
CA GLN A 120 0.97 -8.33 -16.98
C GLN A 120 0.03 -7.89 -15.85
N ILE A 121 -1.27 -7.81 -16.17
CA ILE A 121 -2.32 -7.49 -15.21
C ILE A 121 -3.15 -8.74 -15.01
N ASP A 122 -3.24 -9.23 -13.78
CA ASP A 122 -4.23 -10.24 -13.43
C ASP A 122 -5.60 -9.57 -13.26
N LEU A 123 -6.57 -10.00 -14.04
CA LEU A 123 -7.95 -9.50 -13.98
C LEU A 123 -8.84 -10.37 -13.08
N GLY A 124 -8.29 -11.43 -12.48
CA GLY A 124 -9.04 -12.46 -11.79
C GLY A 124 -9.85 -13.34 -12.74
N PRO A 125 -10.61 -14.32 -12.21
CA PRO A 125 -11.57 -15.08 -13.01
C PRO A 125 -12.68 -14.16 -13.53
N ALA A 126 -13.05 -14.34 -14.81
CA ALA A 126 -14.12 -13.62 -15.49
C ALA A 126 -15.53 -13.97 -14.96
#